data_AF-A0A1H2AVK0-F1
#
_entry.id   AF-A0A1H2AVK0-F1
#
_cell.length_a   1.000
_cell.length_b   1.000
_cell.length_c   1.000
_cell.angle_alpha   90.00
_cell.angle_beta   90.00
_cell.angle_gamma   90.00
#
_symmetry.space_group_name_H-M   'P 1'
#
loop_
_entity.id
_entity.type
_entity.pdbx_description
1 polymer ?
#
loop_
_entity_poly.entity_id
_entity_poly.type
_entity_poly.pdbx_seq_one_letter_code
_entity_poly.pdbx_strand_id
1 'polypeptide(L)'
;MIRVGEYSPSFDKERFAAHERFFVEEVRGWVRSRFGLALPAGRTAVCGVSAGGELALAMGLRHPDIYGAVFCASPGGGFRPPAVMPSLLPRTYLVAGTLEPWFLENATRWAAALLDAGVDVVLAERAGDHGDPFWQAEFPLMVSWAFQR
;
A
#
# COMPACT_ATOMS: atom_id res chain seq x y z
N MET A 1 -19.22 0.14 6.35
CA MET A 1 -17.81 0.18 6.84
C MET A 1 -17.52 1.57 7.39
N ILE A 2 -17.20 1.72 8.68
CA ILE A 2 -17.25 3.02 9.40
C ILE A 2 -16.13 4.01 8.99
N ARG A 3 -15.03 3.53 8.38
CA ARG A 3 -13.84 4.35 8.08
C ARG A 3 -13.48 4.48 6.59
N VAL A 4 -14.31 4.00 5.68
CA VAL A 4 -13.96 3.96 4.23
C VAL A 4 -13.63 5.34 3.65
N GLY A 5 -14.29 6.40 4.14
CA GLY A 5 -13.99 7.79 3.73
C GLY A 5 -12.62 8.30 4.14
N GLU A 6 -11.92 7.65 5.07
CA GLU A 6 -10.54 7.99 5.43
C GLU A 6 -9.54 7.32 4.50
N TYR A 7 -9.91 6.18 3.90
CA TYR A 7 -8.98 5.31 3.18
C TYR A 7 -9.07 5.48 1.67
N SER A 8 -10.18 6.05 1.19
CA SER A 8 -10.47 6.13 -0.22
C SER A 8 -10.98 7.51 -0.62
N PRO A 9 -10.24 8.23 -1.50
CA PRO A 9 -10.62 9.58 -1.92
C PRO A 9 -11.88 9.59 -2.80
N SER A 10 -12.33 8.45 -3.31
CA SER A 10 -13.59 8.36 -4.08
C SER A 10 -14.83 8.45 -3.19
N PHE A 11 -14.71 8.19 -1.89
CA PHE A 11 -15.83 8.25 -0.94
C PHE A 11 -15.96 9.61 -0.28
N ASP A 12 -14.85 10.16 0.21
CA ASP A 12 -14.83 11.46 0.88
C ASP A 12 -13.43 12.08 0.74
N LYS A 13 -13.29 13.05 -0.16
CA LYS A 13 -11.99 13.66 -0.48
C LYS A 13 -11.42 14.46 0.69
N GLU A 14 -12.26 15.17 1.43
CA GLU A 14 -11.82 16.03 2.53
C GLU A 14 -11.38 15.17 3.72
N ARG A 15 -12.16 14.12 4.04
CA ARG A 15 -11.81 13.18 5.09
C ARG A 15 -10.58 12.35 4.75
N PHE A 16 -10.42 11.92 3.50
CA PHE A 16 -9.20 11.28 3.02
C PHE A 16 -7.99 12.19 3.17
N ALA A 17 -8.07 13.45 2.70
CA ALA A 17 -6.96 14.40 2.79
C ALA A 17 -6.58 14.72 4.25
N ALA A 18 -7.57 14.82 5.15
CA ALA A 18 -7.33 15.00 6.58
C ALA A 18 -6.63 13.77 7.19
N HIS A 19 -7.04 12.56 6.81
CA HIS A 19 -6.42 11.32 7.28
C HIS A 19 -5.00 11.15 6.74
N GLU A 20 -4.78 11.46 5.46
CA GLU A 20 -3.47 11.48 4.82
C GLU A 20 -2.50 12.38 5.58
N ARG A 21 -2.88 13.64 5.85
CA ARG A 21 -2.05 14.57 6.62
C ARG A 21 -1.73 14.03 8.01
N PHE A 22 -2.75 13.57 8.74
CA PHE A 22 -2.57 12.99 10.07
C PHE A 22 -1.59 11.81 10.04
N PHE A 23 -1.73 10.91 9.08
CA PHE A 23 -0.91 9.71 8.99
C PHE A 23 0.53 10.01 8.57
N VAL A 24 0.71 10.82 7.53
CA VAL A 24 2.01 11.10 6.91
C VAL A 24 2.84 12.10 7.72
N GLU A 25 2.20 13.10 8.30
CA GLU A 25 2.89 14.17 9.02
C GLU A 25 2.90 13.92 10.53
N GLU A 26 1.72 13.80 11.14
CA GLU A 26 1.59 13.81 12.60
C GLU A 26 2.07 12.50 13.23
N VAL A 27 1.55 11.35 12.76
CA VAL A 27 1.95 10.02 13.27
C VAL A 27 3.44 9.79 13.03
N ARG A 28 3.92 10.06 11.81
CA ARG A 28 5.34 9.92 11.48
C ARG A 28 6.22 10.85 12.33
N GLY A 29 5.83 12.11 12.50
CA GLY A 29 6.54 13.07 13.33
C GLY A 29 6.61 12.62 14.79
N TRP A 30 5.50 12.12 15.32
CA TRP A 30 5.44 11.55 16.65
C TRP A 30 6.36 10.33 16.80
N VAL A 31 6.36 9.38 15.86
CA VAL A 31 7.26 8.20 15.89
C VAL A 31 8.72 8.64 15.93
N ARG A 32 9.12 9.58 15.07
CA ARG A 32 10.50 10.11 15.03
C ARG A 32 10.91 10.72 16.36
N SER A 33 10.04 11.55 16.95
CA SER A 33 10.30 12.22 18.23
C SER A 33 10.32 11.23 19.40
N ARG A 34 9.31 10.35 19.48
CA ARG A 34 9.11 9.42 20.60
C ARG A 34 10.19 8.36 20.71
N PHE A 35 10.71 7.90 19.58
CA PHE A 35 11.66 6.78 19.52
C PHE A 35 13.05 7.19 19.03
N GLY A 36 13.27 8.45 18.63
CA GLY A 36 14.57 8.93 18.14
C GLY A 36 15.01 8.27 16.83
N LEU A 37 14.05 7.85 15.98
CA LEU A 37 14.33 7.08 14.77
C LEU A 37 14.50 7.98 13.53
N ALA A 38 15.50 7.67 12.72
CA ALA A 38 15.53 8.09 11.33
C ALA A 38 14.60 7.17 10.50
N LEU A 39 13.72 7.77 9.72
CA LEU A 39 12.80 7.06 8.81
C LEU A 39 13.10 7.45 7.36
N PRO A 40 14.27 7.05 6.81
CA PRO A 40 14.58 7.27 5.41
C PRO A 40 13.67 6.40 4.53
N ALA A 41 13.36 6.86 3.32
CA ALA A 41 12.46 6.16 2.39
C ALA A 41 12.86 4.70 2.19
N GLY A 42 14.15 4.44 1.93
CA GLY A 42 14.68 3.07 1.71
C GLY A 42 14.57 2.12 2.90
N ARG A 43 14.15 2.59 4.09
CA ARG A 43 13.88 1.76 5.28
C ARG A 43 12.47 1.95 5.85
N THR A 44 11.57 2.53 5.05
CA THR A 44 10.21 2.85 5.47
C THR A 44 9.22 2.27 4.46
N ALA A 45 8.30 1.44 4.94
CA ALA A 45 7.20 0.89 4.15
C ALA A 45 5.86 1.38 4.67
N VAL A 46 4.87 1.44 3.78
CA VAL A 46 3.45 1.54 4.14
C VAL A 46 2.77 0.21 3.83
N CYS A 47 1.93 -0.27 4.75
CA CYS A 47 1.32 -1.59 4.67
C CYS A 47 -0.17 -1.51 4.94
N GLY A 48 -0.97 -2.31 4.21
CA GLY A 48 -2.38 -2.46 4.50
C GLY A 48 -3.04 -3.60 3.75
N VAL A 49 -4.25 -3.96 4.22
CA VAL A 49 -5.09 -5.01 3.65
C VAL A 49 -6.45 -4.43 3.26
N SER A 50 -7.10 -4.94 2.20
CA SER A 50 -8.43 -4.47 1.78
C SER A 50 -8.45 -2.95 1.50
N ALA A 51 -9.37 -2.20 2.09
CA ALA A 51 -9.38 -0.74 2.05
C ALA A 51 -8.08 -0.11 2.60
N GLY A 52 -7.41 -0.75 3.55
CA GLY A 52 -6.08 -0.32 4.02
C GLY A 52 -4.99 -0.57 2.97
N GLY A 53 -5.13 -1.59 2.13
CA GLY A 53 -4.23 -1.86 1.01
C GLY A 53 -4.37 -0.78 -0.07
N GLU A 54 -5.60 -0.34 -0.32
CA GLU A 54 -5.90 0.82 -1.17
C GLU A 54 -5.23 2.10 -0.63
N LEU A 55 -5.38 2.38 0.67
CA LEU A 55 -4.70 3.50 1.33
C LEU A 55 -3.18 3.37 1.20
N ALA A 56 -2.60 2.18 1.39
CA ALA A 56 -1.16 1.96 1.29
C ALA A 56 -0.63 2.28 -0.11
N LEU A 57 -1.35 1.88 -1.17
CA LEU A 57 -1.02 2.24 -2.55
C LEU A 57 -1.12 3.76 -2.78
N ALA A 58 -2.14 4.42 -2.21
CA ALA A 58 -2.27 5.86 -2.29
C ALA A 58 -1.10 6.59 -1.59
N MET A 59 -0.75 6.18 -0.37
CA MET A 59 0.34 6.79 0.39
C MET A 59 1.70 6.57 -0.29
N GLY A 60 1.98 5.36 -0.77
CA GLY A 60 3.23 5.06 -1.48
C GLY A 60 3.38 5.86 -2.77
N LEU A 61 2.29 6.01 -3.53
CA LEU A 61 2.30 6.77 -4.78
C LEU A 61 2.45 8.27 -4.56
N ARG A 62 1.84 8.81 -3.49
CA ARG A 62 1.78 10.25 -3.21
C ARG A 62 2.96 10.77 -2.40
N HIS A 63 3.62 9.89 -1.63
CA HIS A 63 4.75 10.23 -0.77
C HIS A 63 5.94 9.27 -0.98
N PRO A 64 6.45 9.13 -2.22
CA PRO A 64 7.53 8.19 -2.53
C PRO A 64 8.88 8.60 -1.92
N ASP A 65 9.02 9.85 -1.47
CA ASP A 65 10.14 10.36 -0.68
C ASP A 65 10.09 9.93 0.80
N ILE A 66 8.94 9.41 1.25
CA ILE A 66 8.73 8.92 2.62
C ILE A 66 8.68 7.40 2.65
N TYR A 67 7.97 6.78 1.72
CA TYR A 67 7.80 5.33 1.66
C TYR A 67 8.58 4.78 0.46
N GLY A 68 9.63 3.99 0.72
CA GLY A 68 10.40 3.31 -0.33
C GLY A 68 9.83 1.95 -0.72
N ALA A 69 8.89 1.43 0.06
CA ALA A 69 8.19 0.18 -0.22
C ALA A 69 6.70 0.24 0.13
N VAL A 70 5.87 -0.49 -0.62
CA VAL A 70 4.44 -0.69 -0.34
C VAL A 70 4.16 -2.18 -0.17
N PHE A 71 3.46 -2.52 0.90
CA PHE A 71 2.93 -3.87 1.17
C PHE A 71 1.41 -3.82 1.06
N CYS A 72 0.86 -4.56 0.12
CA CYS A 72 -0.56 -4.47 -0.17
C CYS A 72 -1.17 -5.86 -0.29
N ALA A 73 -2.13 -6.16 0.58
CA ALA A 73 -2.93 -7.38 0.45
C ALA A 73 -4.36 -7.04 0.00
N SER A 74 -4.83 -7.69 -1.06
CA SER A 74 -6.22 -7.64 -1.52
C SER A 74 -6.75 -6.19 -1.65
N PRO A 75 -6.17 -5.33 -2.51
CA PRO A 75 -6.50 -3.91 -2.53
C PRO A 75 -7.96 -3.62 -2.90
N GLY A 76 -8.53 -2.64 -2.18
CA GLY A 76 -9.74 -1.95 -2.62
C GLY A 76 -9.60 -1.27 -3.99
N GLY A 77 -10.71 -0.76 -4.51
CA GLY A 77 -10.83 -0.26 -5.88
C GLY A 77 -11.23 1.21 -6.03
N GLY A 78 -11.32 1.96 -4.92
CA GLY A 78 -11.69 3.37 -4.92
C GLY A 78 -10.54 4.31 -5.35
N PHE A 79 -9.30 3.92 -5.03
CA PHE A 79 -8.08 4.50 -5.55
C PHE A 79 -7.47 3.57 -6.60
N ARG A 80 -7.20 4.12 -7.79
CA ARG A 80 -6.71 3.37 -8.95
C ARG A 80 -5.40 3.96 -9.44
N PRO A 81 -4.57 3.17 -10.15
CA PRO A 81 -3.38 3.73 -10.80
C PRO A 81 -3.78 4.91 -11.70
N PRO A 82 -3.12 6.07 -11.60
CA PRO A 82 -3.37 7.17 -12.52
C PRO A 82 -2.91 6.80 -13.94
N ALA A 83 -3.49 7.47 -14.95
CA ALA A 83 -3.09 7.25 -16.34
C ALA A 83 -1.62 7.62 -16.61
N VAL A 84 -1.09 8.57 -15.84
CA VAL A 84 0.33 8.96 -15.88
C VAL A 84 0.92 8.69 -14.50
N MET A 85 1.86 7.76 -14.44
CA MET A 85 2.54 7.40 -13.21
C MET A 85 3.58 8.49 -12.84
N PRO A 86 3.73 8.83 -11.54
CA PRO A 86 4.83 9.66 -11.05
C PRO A 86 6.21 9.11 -11.44
N SER A 87 7.21 9.99 -11.50
CA SER A 87 8.58 9.62 -11.88
C SER A 87 9.35 8.87 -10.78
N LEU A 88 8.97 9.06 -9.52
CA LEU A 88 9.52 8.34 -8.37
C LEU A 88 8.43 7.46 -7.76
N LEU A 89 8.71 6.16 -7.66
CA LEU A 89 7.75 5.16 -7.20
C LEU A 89 8.41 4.17 -6.24
N PRO A 90 7.73 3.77 -5.16
CA PRO A 90 8.22 2.73 -4.26
C PRO A 90 8.17 1.36 -4.93
N ARG A 91 9.09 0.48 -4.54
CA ARG A 91 8.95 -0.96 -4.83
C ARG A 91 7.64 -1.44 -4.21
N THR A 92 6.91 -2.33 -4.88
CA THR A 92 5.59 -2.76 -4.37
C THR A 92 5.46 -4.28 -4.32
N TYR A 93 5.02 -4.81 -3.17
CA TYR A 93 4.66 -6.22 -3.01
C TYR A 93 3.14 -6.32 -2.81
N LEU A 94 2.49 -7.02 -3.72
CA LEU A 94 1.05 -7.29 -3.72
C LEU A 94 0.80 -8.77 -3.41
N VAL A 95 -0.23 -9.06 -2.63
CA VAL A 95 -0.82 -10.40 -2.52
C VAL A 95 -2.33 -10.34 -2.71
N ALA A 96 -2.91 -11.32 -3.39
CA ALA A 96 -4.35 -11.54 -3.38
C ALA A 96 -4.69 -13.04 -3.39
N GLY A 97 -5.88 -13.35 -2.88
CA GLY A 97 -6.46 -14.67 -2.83
C GLY A 97 -7.11 -15.08 -4.15
N THR A 98 -7.01 -16.35 -4.53
CA THR A 98 -7.62 -16.88 -5.75
C THR A 98 -9.14 -17.03 -5.66
N LEU A 99 -9.72 -16.96 -4.45
CA LEU A 99 -11.18 -17.05 -4.22
C LEU A 99 -11.84 -15.67 -4.08
N GLU A 100 -11.07 -14.57 -4.17
CA GLU A 100 -11.56 -13.19 -4.10
C GLU A 100 -11.35 -12.44 -5.45
N PRO A 101 -12.02 -12.85 -6.54
CA PRO A 101 -11.67 -12.46 -7.91
C PRO A 101 -11.63 -10.95 -8.14
N TRP A 102 -12.52 -10.18 -7.50
CA TRP A 102 -12.53 -8.73 -7.61
C TRP A 102 -11.28 -8.07 -7.00
N PHE A 103 -10.79 -8.58 -5.86
CA PHE A 103 -9.58 -8.08 -5.22
C PHE A 103 -8.32 -8.53 -5.97
N LEU A 104 -8.31 -9.76 -6.48
CA LEU A 104 -7.24 -10.26 -7.35
C LEU A 104 -7.13 -9.45 -8.64
N GLU A 105 -8.26 -9.11 -9.28
CA GLU A 105 -8.28 -8.23 -10.45
C GLU A 105 -7.69 -6.85 -10.12
N ASN A 106 -8.07 -6.27 -8.97
CA ASN A 106 -7.52 -4.99 -8.52
C ASN A 106 -6.00 -5.06 -8.27
N ALA A 107 -5.52 -6.13 -7.62
CA ALA A 107 -4.09 -6.35 -7.38
C ALA A 107 -3.32 -6.47 -8.71
N THR A 108 -3.88 -7.22 -9.66
CA THR A 108 -3.32 -7.42 -11.00
C THR A 108 -3.23 -6.10 -11.77
N ARG A 109 -4.28 -5.27 -11.72
CA ARG A 109 -4.30 -3.95 -12.34
C ARG A 109 -3.21 -3.04 -11.79
N TRP A 110 -3.00 -3.05 -10.47
CA TRP A 110 -1.91 -2.28 -9.84
C TRP A 110 -0.54 -2.82 -10.22
N ALA A 111 -0.35 -4.15 -10.20
CA ALA A 111 0.91 -4.77 -10.59
C ALA A 111 1.30 -4.40 -12.02
N ALA A 112 0.36 -4.50 -12.98
CA ALA A 112 0.60 -4.15 -14.38
C ALA A 112 1.01 -2.67 -14.53
N ALA A 113 0.26 -1.73 -13.94
CA ALA A 113 0.56 -0.31 -14.05
C ALA A 113 1.93 0.07 -13.45
N LEU A 114 2.33 -0.58 -12.35
CA LEU A 114 3.63 -0.34 -11.71
C LEU A 114 4.78 -0.96 -12.52
N LEU A 115 4.58 -2.17 -13.05
CA LEU A 115 5.55 -2.83 -13.94
C LEU A 115 5.79 -2.01 -15.22
N ASP A 116 4.71 -1.52 -15.84
CA ASP A 116 4.80 -0.65 -17.04
C ASP A 116 5.55 0.65 -16.74
N ALA A 117 5.51 1.13 -15.49
CA ALA A 117 6.28 2.29 -15.02
C ALA A 117 7.72 1.95 -14.60
N GLY A 118 8.18 0.70 -14.80
CA GLY A 118 9.54 0.26 -14.49
C GLY A 118 9.81 0.01 -13.01
N VAL A 119 8.76 -0.17 -12.20
CA VAL A 119 8.88 -0.44 -10.76
C VAL A 119 9.21 -1.91 -10.51
N ASP A 120 10.03 -2.18 -9.49
CA ASP A 120 10.23 -3.53 -8.96
C ASP A 120 8.99 -3.97 -8.16
N VAL A 121 8.25 -4.94 -8.74
CA VAL A 121 6.95 -5.39 -8.26
C VAL A 121 6.94 -6.89 -8.04
N VAL A 122 6.31 -7.32 -6.95
CA VAL A 122 5.89 -8.70 -6.73
C VAL A 122 4.37 -8.75 -6.71
N LEU A 123 3.77 -9.71 -7.41
CA LEU A 123 2.38 -10.10 -7.26
C LEU A 123 2.33 -11.59 -6.86
N ALA A 124 1.90 -11.86 -5.64
CA ALA A 124 1.71 -13.20 -5.11
C ALA A 124 0.22 -13.58 -5.12
N GLU A 125 -0.09 -14.74 -5.69
CA GLU A 125 -1.43 -15.34 -5.57
C GLU A 125 -1.42 -16.42 -4.50
N ARG A 126 -2.47 -16.47 -3.67
CA ARG A 126 -2.62 -17.47 -2.61
C ARG A 126 -3.98 -18.13 -2.69
N ALA A 127 -4.05 -19.43 -2.44
CA ALA A 127 -5.33 -20.08 -2.26
C ALA A 127 -6.00 -19.51 -0.99
N GLY A 128 -7.18 -18.90 -1.15
CA GLY A 128 -7.92 -18.27 -0.05
C GLY A 128 -8.87 -17.18 -0.52
N ASP A 129 -9.80 -16.80 0.36
CA ASP A 129 -10.79 -15.74 0.20
C ASP A 129 -10.40 -14.48 1.00
N HIS A 130 -11.17 -13.40 0.84
CA HIS A 130 -10.90 -12.11 1.45
C HIS A 130 -10.89 -12.16 2.98
N GLY A 131 -9.72 -11.92 3.58
CA GLY A 131 -9.53 -11.97 5.03
C GLY A 131 -8.91 -13.27 5.53
N ASP A 132 -8.57 -14.19 4.63
CA ASP A 132 -7.92 -15.44 5.01
C ASP A 132 -6.49 -15.25 5.57
N PRO A 133 -5.94 -16.26 6.26
CA PRO A 133 -4.64 -16.18 6.94
C PRO A 133 -3.45 -15.83 6.04
N PHE A 134 -3.58 -15.90 4.71
CA PHE A 134 -2.50 -15.57 3.79
C PHE A 134 -2.02 -14.12 3.93
N TRP A 135 -2.88 -13.18 4.36
CA TRP A 135 -2.45 -11.80 4.68
C TRP A 135 -1.34 -11.78 5.72
N GLN A 136 -1.53 -12.53 6.81
CA GLN A 136 -0.55 -12.61 7.89
C GLN A 136 0.68 -13.42 7.47
N ALA A 137 0.49 -14.49 6.70
CA ALA A 137 1.58 -15.35 6.24
C ALA A 137 2.54 -14.62 5.28
N GLU A 138 2.02 -13.72 4.44
CA GLU A 138 2.84 -12.94 3.50
C GLU A 138 3.60 -11.78 4.13
N PHE A 139 3.07 -11.17 5.18
CA PHE A 139 3.68 -10.00 5.80
C PHE A 139 5.19 -10.16 6.11
N PRO A 140 5.67 -11.24 6.76
CA PRO A 140 7.12 -11.42 6.96
C PRO A 140 7.90 -11.56 5.65
N LEU A 141 7.34 -12.16 4.59
CA LEU A 141 7.99 -12.27 3.28
C LEU A 141 8.14 -10.89 2.62
N MET A 142 7.11 -10.04 2.73
CA MET A 142 7.14 -8.65 2.27
C MET A 142 8.26 -7.85 2.98
N VAL A 143 8.37 -8.00 4.30
CA VAL A 143 9.41 -7.35 5.11
C VAL A 143 10.81 -7.81 4.68
N SER A 144 11.03 -9.12 4.53
CA SER A 144 12.30 -9.68 4.05
C SER A 144 12.66 -9.15 2.67
N TRP A 145 11.73 -9.19 1.71
CA TRP A 145 11.94 -8.69 0.34
C TRP A 145 12.29 -7.20 0.28
N ALA A 146 11.73 -6.40 1.18
CA ALA A 146 11.97 -4.96 1.21
C ALA A 146 13.32 -4.60 1.85
N PHE A 147 13.72 -5.28 2.93
CA PHE A 147 14.76 -4.77 3.83
C PHE A 147 15.92 -5.73 4.15
N GLN A 148 15.89 -6.98 3.71
CA GLN A 148 16.95 -7.97 3.98
C GLN A 148 17.85 -8.25 2.77
N ARG A 149 18.24 -7.20 2.03
CA ARG A 149 19.24 -7.33 0.97
C ARG A 149 20.65 -7.46 1.53
#